data_AF-A0A7R9UVQ4-F1
#
_entry.id   AF-A0A7R9UVQ4-F1
#
_cell.length_a   1.000
_cell.length_b   1.000
_cell.length_c   1.000
_cell.angle_alpha   90.00
_cell.angle_beta   90.00
_cell.angle_gamma   90.00
#
_symmetry.space_group_name_H-M   'P 1'
#
loop_
_entity.id
_entity.type
_entity.pdbx_description
1 polymer ?
#
loop_
_entity_poly.entity_id
_entity_poly.type
_entity_poly.pdbx_seq_one_letter_code
_entity_poly.pdbx_strand_id
1 'polypeptide(L)'
;NMEPTHARGQRPEPPTRAARASRRRACQVVGYTQAVYSFCDEWGWNIAFNTPREGGMMMSVAEVDARIAQRLPGSELKFLDGVSFQGLPALSKLHRANMAAEERVLSTASGTFLFMHSQGLCVAEANAASANGGADVAAKRVG
;
A
#
# COMPACT_ATOMS: atom_id res chain seq x y z
N ASN A 1 23.99 34.50 35.05
CA ASN A 1 22.96 33.54 35.48
C ASN A 1 21.74 33.70 34.58
N MET A 2 21.44 32.64 33.82
CA MET A 2 20.20 32.29 33.11
C MET A 2 19.79 33.07 31.84
N GLU A 3 19.99 32.38 30.71
CA GLU A 3 19.33 32.61 29.42
C GLU A 3 17.81 32.37 29.49
N PRO A 4 17.01 33.02 28.63
CA PRO A 4 15.57 32.82 28.59
C PRO A 4 15.20 31.49 27.93
N THR A 5 14.36 30.75 28.65
CA THR A 5 13.82 29.43 28.34
C THR A 5 13.06 29.41 27.00
N HIS A 6 13.40 28.46 26.13
CA HIS A 6 12.68 28.14 24.90
C HIS A 6 11.17 27.97 25.16
N ALA A 7 10.36 28.88 24.61
CA ALA A 7 8.93 28.66 24.46
C ALA A 7 8.71 27.50 23.47
N ARG A 8 8.29 26.33 23.97
CA ARG A 8 7.74 25.26 23.12
C ARG A 8 6.48 25.81 22.45
N GLY A 9 6.62 26.23 21.19
CA GLY A 9 5.49 26.55 20.34
C GLY A 9 4.51 25.37 20.34
N GLN A 10 3.26 25.64 20.71
CA GLN A 10 2.17 24.68 20.65
C GLN A 10 2.11 24.15 19.21
N ARG A 11 2.13 22.82 19.04
CA ARG A 11 1.88 22.23 17.72
C ARG A 11 0.48 22.65 17.29
N PRO A 12 0.29 23.12 16.05
CA PRO A 12 -1.03 23.42 15.54
C PRO A 12 -1.88 22.14 15.58
N GLU A 13 -3.06 22.25 16.16
CA GLU A 13 -4.05 21.18 16.20
C GLU A 13 -4.31 20.65 14.77
N PRO A 14 -4.35 19.33 14.57
CA PRO A 14 -4.55 18.77 13.25
C PRO A 14 -5.92 19.19 12.70
N PRO A 15 -6.01 19.56 11.41
CA PRO A 15 -7.26 20.08 10.84
C PRO A 15 -8.40 19.08 10.99
N THR A 16 -9.61 19.60 11.24
CA THR A 16 -10.84 18.81 11.38
C THR A 16 -11.18 18.08 10.08
N ARG A 17 -11.99 17.00 10.19
CA ARG A 17 -12.46 16.17 9.06
C ARG A 17 -13.06 17.00 7.91
N ALA A 18 -13.80 18.06 8.24
CA ALA A 18 -14.41 18.97 7.27
C ALA A 18 -13.35 19.82 6.52
N ALA A 19 -12.31 20.29 7.21
CA ALA A 19 -11.22 21.05 6.61
C ALA A 19 -10.28 20.19 5.73
N ARG A 20 -10.20 18.88 5.99
CA ARG A 20 -9.51 17.93 5.10
C ARG A 20 -10.34 17.58 3.87
N ALA A 21 -11.65 17.48 4.02
CA ALA A 21 -12.58 17.20 2.91
C ALA A 21 -12.63 18.35 1.90
N SER A 22 -12.60 19.62 2.36
CA SER A 22 -12.70 20.80 1.49
C SER A 22 -11.48 21.06 0.59
N ARG A 23 -10.33 20.41 0.84
CA ARG A 23 -9.11 20.54 0.02
C ARG A 23 -8.87 19.37 -0.94
N ARG A 24 -9.66 18.29 -0.85
CA ARG A 24 -9.53 17.17 -1.79
C ARG A 24 -10.29 17.53 -3.05
N ARG A 25 -9.59 17.71 -4.17
CA ARG A 25 -10.23 17.59 -5.48
C ARG A 25 -10.98 16.25 -5.49
N ALA A 26 -12.23 16.25 -5.96
CA ALA A 26 -13.00 15.02 -6.07
C ALA A 26 -12.23 14.02 -6.93
N CYS A 27 -11.57 13.06 -6.28
CA CYS A 27 -10.82 12.01 -6.93
C CYS A 27 -11.54 10.69 -6.73
N GLN A 28 -11.63 9.91 -7.80
CA GLN A 28 -12.11 8.55 -7.76
C GLN A 28 -10.90 7.63 -7.69
N VAL A 29 -10.88 6.70 -6.74
CA VAL A 29 -9.83 5.69 -6.62
C VAL A 29 -10.44 4.32 -6.83
N VAL A 30 -9.85 3.51 -7.71
CA VAL A 30 -10.25 2.14 -7.98
C VAL A 30 -9.08 1.22 -7.62
N GLY A 31 -9.28 0.38 -6.61
CA GLY A 31 -8.35 -0.68 -6.26
C GLY A 31 -8.67 -1.96 -7.06
N TYR A 32 -7.63 -2.70 -7.42
CA TYR A 32 -7.74 -4.02 -8.04
C TYR A 32 -6.63 -4.94 -7.55
N THR A 33 -6.86 -6.25 -7.59
CA THR A 33 -5.86 -7.25 -7.24
C THR A 33 -5.64 -8.24 -8.38
N GLN A 34 -4.48 -8.89 -8.38
CA GLN A 34 -4.13 -9.98 -9.29
C GLN A 34 -3.16 -10.91 -8.57
N ALA A 35 -3.33 -12.22 -8.77
CA ALA A 35 -2.38 -13.21 -8.27
C ALA A 35 -1.01 -13.02 -8.96
N VAL A 36 0.04 -12.85 -8.16
CA VAL A 36 1.42 -12.80 -8.64
C VAL A 36 2.14 -14.00 -8.05
N TYR A 37 2.25 -15.08 -8.82
CA TYR A 37 2.69 -16.37 -8.28
C TYR A 37 4.12 -16.37 -7.72
N SER A 38 5.01 -15.54 -8.25
CA SER A 38 6.35 -15.36 -7.69
C SER A 38 6.35 -14.68 -6.32
N PHE A 39 5.25 -14.01 -5.94
CA PHE A 39 5.05 -13.42 -4.62
C PHE A 39 4.30 -14.36 -3.67
N CYS A 40 3.82 -15.51 -4.17
CA CYS A 40 2.97 -16.44 -3.43
C CYS A 40 1.72 -15.77 -2.82
N ASP A 41 1.21 -14.69 -3.43
CA ASP A 41 0.09 -13.90 -2.91
C ASP A 41 -0.66 -13.15 -4.03
N GLU A 42 -1.80 -12.56 -3.69
CA GLU A 42 -2.43 -11.49 -4.44
C GLU A 42 -1.68 -10.17 -4.23
N TRP A 43 -1.41 -9.46 -5.32
CA TRP A 43 -0.87 -8.11 -5.25
C TRP A 43 -1.94 -7.09 -5.56
N GLY A 44 -1.93 -5.96 -4.84
CA GLY A 44 -2.89 -4.87 -5.01
C GLY A 44 -2.29 -3.68 -5.76
N TRP A 45 -3.08 -3.11 -6.67
CA TRP A 45 -2.78 -1.86 -7.35
C TRP A 45 -3.96 -0.88 -7.19
N ASN A 46 -3.68 0.40 -7.38
CA ASN A 46 -4.68 1.46 -7.31
C ASN A 46 -4.54 2.39 -8.52
N ILE A 47 -5.66 2.77 -9.12
CA ILE A 47 -5.74 3.84 -10.13
C ILE A 47 -6.55 4.98 -9.53
N ALA A 48 -6.01 6.19 -9.59
CA ALA A 48 -6.69 7.40 -9.14
C ALA A 48 -6.98 8.33 -10.33
N PHE A 49 -8.19 8.86 -10.38
CA PHE A 49 -8.65 9.82 -11.37
C PHE A 49 -8.89 11.17 -10.71
N ASN A 50 -8.39 12.25 -11.32
CA ASN A 50 -8.58 13.63 -10.84
C ASN A 50 -9.97 14.21 -11.14
N THR A 51 -10.70 13.55 -12.04
CA THR A 51 -12.10 13.82 -12.35
C THR A 51 -12.85 12.51 -12.20
N PRO A 52 -14.01 12.48 -11.52
CA PRO A 52 -14.86 11.30 -11.52
C PRO A 52 -15.15 10.92 -12.96
N ARG A 53 -14.69 9.73 -13.38
CA ARG A 53 -15.04 9.21 -14.71
C ARG A 53 -16.34 8.46 -14.50
N GLU A 54 -17.41 8.85 -15.20
CA GLU A 54 -18.59 7.99 -15.28
C GLU A 54 -18.13 6.60 -15.75
N GLY A 55 -18.31 5.61 -14.89
CA GLY A 55 -17.83 4.23 -15.10
C GLY A 55 -16.45 3.88 -14.54
N GLY A 56 -15.55 4.81 -14.16
CA GLY A 56 -14.22 4.44 -13.63
C GLY A 56 -13.42 3.51 -14.56
N MET A 57 -13.18 2.26 -14.13
CA MET A 57 -12.59 1.18 -14.95
C MET A 57 -13.59 0.44 -15.87
N MET A 58 -14.84 0.89 -15.96
CA MET A 58 -15.89 0.25 -16.77
C MET A 58 -15.80 0.61 -18.25
N MET A 59 -14.71 0.19 -18.90
CA MET A 59 -14.64 0.17 -20.36
C MET A 59 -15.20 -1.17 -20.86
N SER A 60 -15.79 -1.17 -22.06
CA SER A 60 -16.20 -2.42 -22.70
C SER A 60 -14.97 -3.23 -23.10
N VAL A 61 -15.10 -4.55 -23.18
CA VAL A 61 -14.04 -5.46 -23.69
C VAL A 61 -13.50 -4.94 -25.02
N ALA A 62 -14.39 -4.64 -25.97
CA ALA A 62 -14.04 -4.12 -27.28
C ALA A 62 -13.30 -2.77 -27.24
N GLU A 63 -13.66 -1.85 -26.33
CA GLU A 63 -12.96 -0.58 -26.17
C GLU A 63 -11.52 -0.80 -25.65
N VAL A 64 -11.35 -1.72 -24.71
CA VAL A 64 -10.02 -2.04 -24.16
C VAL A 64 -9.15 -2.68 -25.23
N ASP A 65 -9.65 -3.69 -25.94
CA ASP A 65 -8.90 -4.39 -26.99
C ASP A 65 -8.51 -3.43 -28.13
N ALA A 66 -9.43 -2.57 -28.56
CA ALA A 66 -9.14 -1.55 -29.57
C ALA A 66 -8.03 -0.61 -29.12
N ARG A 67 -8.03 -0.18 -27.84
CA ARG A 67 -6.97 0.67 -27.29
C ARG A 67 -5.63 -0.06 -27.16
N ILE A 68 -5.64 -1.34 -26.80
CA ILE A 68 -4.43 -2.17 -26.76
C ILE A 68 -3.84 -2.26 -28.16
N ALA A 69 -4.63 -2.66 -29.16
CA ALA A 69 -4.19 -2.77 -30.55
C ALA A 69 -3.66 -1.44 -31.11
N GLN A 70 -4.33 -0.32 -30.79
CA GLN A 70 -3.92 1.00 -31.24
C GLN A 70 -2.59 1.46 -30.61
N ARG A 71 -2.36 1.16 -29.33
CA ARG A 71 -1.22 1.71 -28.56
C ARG A 71 -0.02 0.78 -28.53
N LEU A 72 -0.24 -0.52 -28.72
CA LEU A 72 0.76 -1.57 -28.68
C LEU A 72 0.68 -2.41 -29.97
N PRO A 73 0.90 -1.80 -31.15
CA PRO A 73 0.79 -2.50 -32.42
C PRO A 73 1.80 -3.64 -32.51
N GLY A 74 1.35 -4.80 -33.00
CA GLY A 74 2.19 -6.00 -33.17
C GLY A 74 2.63 -6.68 -31.87
N SER A 75 2.11 -6.26 -30.72
CA SER A 75 2.39 -6.89 -29.42
C SER A 75 1.17 -7.66 -28.94
N GLU A 76 1.35 -8.94 -28.62
CA GLU A 76 0.34 -9.74 -27.94
C GLU A 76 0.64 -9.73 -26.44
N LEU A 77 -0.26 -9.13 -25.65
CA LEU A 77 -0.14 -9.15 -24.21
C LEU A 77 -0.44 -10.56 -23.70
N LYS A 78 0.45 -11.10 -22.88
CA LYS A 78 0.36 -12.50 -22.39
C LYS A 78 -0.73 -12.73 -21.34
N PHE A 79 -1.33 -11.67 -20.83
CA PHE A 79 -2.29 -11.73 -19.73
C PHE A 79 -3.44 -10.75 -19.91
N LEU A 80 -3.12 -9.48 -20.19
CA LEU A 80 -4.12 -8.43 -20.20
C LEU A 80 -4.80 -8.29 -21.57
N ASP A 81 -6.10 -8.53 -21.59
CA ASP A 81 -7.04 -8.23 -22.67
C ASP A 81 -8.28 -7.52 -22.11
N GLY A 82 -9.27 -7.24 -22.95
CA GLY A 82 -10.50 -6.59 -22.53
C GLY A 82 -11.30 -7.41 -21.51
N VAL A 83 -11.30 -8.74 -21.61
CA VAL A 83 -12.01 -9.64 -20.67
C VAL A 83 -11.34 -9.58 -19.29
N SER A 84 -10.03 -9.77 -19.25
CA SER A 84 -9.23 -9.74 -18.03
C SER A 84 -9.29 -8.36 -17.37
N PHE A 85 -9.26 -7.28 -18.17
CA PHE A 85 -9.36 -5.91 -17.67
C PHE A 85 -10.67 -5.64 -16.91
N GLN A 86 -11.80 -6.15 -17.40
CA GLN A 86 -13.09 -6.01 -16.71
C GLN A 86 -13.13 -6.75 -15.36
N GLY A 87 -12.37 -7.83 -15.24
CA GLY A 87 -12.26 -8.62 -14.02
C GLY A 87 -11.38 -7.98 -12.94
N LEU A 88 -10.45 -7.10 -13.29
CA LEU A 88 -9.51 -6.47 -12.34
C LEU A 88 -10.21 -5.85 -11.10
N PRO A 89 -11.23 -4.99 -11.21
CA PRO A 89 -11.86 -4.35 -10.05
C PRO A 89 -12.77 -5.30 -9.24
N ALA A 90 -12.85 -6.60 -9.57
CA ALA A 90 -13.68 -7.57 -8.89
C ALA A 90 -13.05 -8.06 -7.57
N LEU A 91 -12.93 -7.14 -6.61
CA LEU A 91 -12.40 -7.43 -5.28
C LEU A 91 -13.31 -8.39 -4.48
N SER A 92 -12.76 -9.06 -3.46
CA SER A 92 -13.56 -9.83 -2.51
C SER A 92 -14.46 -8.91 -1.66
N LYS A 93 -15.49 -9.48 -1.02
CA LYS A 93 -16.34 -8.74 -0.07
C LYS A 93 -15.51 -8.16 1.08
N LEU A 94 -14.55 -8.95 1.59
CA LEU A 94 -13.66 -8.55 2.68
C LEU A 94 -12.75 -7.39 2.26
N HIS A 95 -12.14 -7.45 1.08
CA HIS A 95 -11.30 -6.36 0.57
C HIS A 95 -12.08 -5.05 0.46
N ARG A 96 -13.30 -5.09 -0.11
CA ARG A 96 -14.15 -3.90 -0.19
C ARG A 96 -14.51 -3.33 1.18
N ALA A 97 -14.85 -4.18 2.14
CA ALA A 97 -15.17 -3.75 3.50
C ALA A 97 -13.96 -3.10 4.19
N ASN A 98 -12.79 -3.72 4.11
CA ASN A 98 -11.56 -3.20 4.71
C ASN A 98 -11.14 -1.87 4.08
N MET A 99 -11.21 -1.75 2.75
CA MET A 99 -10.91 -0.49 2.05
C MET A 99 -11.88 0.63 2.43
N ALA A 100 -13.17 0.31 2.60
CA ALA A 100 -14.18 1.30 3.02
C ALA A 100 -14.01 1.75 4.48
N ALA A 101 -13.46 0.88 5.33
CA ALA A 101 -13.22 1.14 6.75
C ALA A 101 -11.84 1.76 7.05
N GLU A 102 -10.92 1.83 6.07
CA GLU A 102 -9.57 2.34 6.28
C GLU A 102 -9.58 3.87 6.43
N GLU A 103 -8.98 4.35 7.53
CA GLU A 103 -8.92 5.77 7.90
C GLU A 103 -7.49 6.32 7.94
N ARG A 104 -6.47 5.45 7.88
CA ARG A 104 -5.07 5.84 7.97
C ARG A 104 -4.65 6.65 6.75
N VAL A 105 -4.01 7.79 7.01
CA VAL A 105 -3.43 8.66 5.98
C VAL A 105 -1.93 8.72 6.20
N LEU A 106 -1.18 8.16 5.26
CA LEU A 106 0.28 8.28 5.24
C LEU A 106 0.68 9.74 5.01
N SER A 107 1.60 10.25 5.85
CA SER A 107 1.94 11.66 5.89
C SER A 107 3.31 11.86 6.51
N THR A 108 4.21 12.52 5.79
CA THR A 108 5.51 12.93 6.33
C THR A 108 5.37 13.95 7.45
N ALA A 109 4.45 14.91 7.30
CA ALA A 109 4.18 15.95 8.30
C ALA A 109 3.63 15.39 9.62
N SER A 110 2.84 14.31 9.53
CA SER A 110 2.24 13.64 10.70
C SER A 110 3.06 12.45 11.17
N GLY A 111 4.20 12.15 10.54
CA GLY A 111 5.04 11.00 10.86
C GLY A 111 4.35 9.65 10.67
N THR A 112 3.31 9.59 9.84
CA THR A 112 2.55 8.37 9.60
C THR A 112 3.17 7.64 8.41
N PHE A 113 3.87 6.55 8.71
CA PHE A 113 4.51 5.67 7.73
C PHE A 113 4.03 4.24 7.96
N LEU A 114 3.87 3.49 6.88
CA LEU A 114 3.60 2.05 6.93
C LEU A 114 4.78 1.35 6.25
N PHE A 115 5.39 0.44 6.98
CA PHE A 115 6.28 -0.55 6.40
C PHE A 115 5.47 -1.82 6.25
N MET A 116 5.70 -2.54 5.14
CA MET A 116 5.22 -3.91 4.99
C MET A 116 5.91 -4.75 6.06
N HIS A 117 5.30 -4.82 7.24
CA HIS A 117 5.59 -5.87 8.20
C HIS A 117 4.48 -6.90 7.98
N SER A 118 4.87 -8.11 7.56
CA SER A 118 4.01 -9.27 7.80
C SER A 118 3.68 -9.24 9.29
N GLN A 119 2.42 -9.47 9.69
CA GLN A 119 2.11 -9.69 11.11
C GLN A 119 2.81 -10.98 11.56
N GLY A 120 4.08 -10.84 11.91
CA GLY A 120 5.01 -11.83 12.39
C GLY A 120 6.00 -11.04 13.23
N LEU A 121 6.06 -11.37 14.51
CA LEU A 121 6.95 -10.72 15.46
C LEU A 121 8.39 -11.09 15.06
N CYS A 122 9.10 -10.20 14.35
CA CYS A 122 10.53 -10.38 14.16
C CYS A 122 11.23 -9.92 15.44
N VAL A 123 11.38 -10.82 16.41
CA VAL A 123 12.25 -10.61 17.56
C VAL A 123 13.66 -10.91 17.10
N ALA A 124 14.41 -9.88 16.70
CA ALA A 124 15.85 -10.00 16.68
C ALA A 124 16.31 -10.04 18.14
N GLU A 125 16.86 -11.17 18.59
CA GLU A 125 17.60 -11.17 19.84
C GLU A 125 18.73 -10.15 19.70
N ALA A 126 18.76 -9.16 20.58
CA ALA A 126 19.92 -8.31 20.70
C ALA A 126 21.08 -9.23 21.04
N ASN A 127 21.98 -9.49 20.09
CA ASN A 127 23.25 -10.14 20.36
C ASN A 127 23.90 -9.36 21.50
N ALA A 128 23.85 -9.93 22.70
CA ALA A 128 24.65 -9.51 23.84
C ALA A 128 26.10 -9.91 23.53
N ALA A 129 26.68 -9.21 22.55
CA ALA A 129 28.11 -9.24 22.34
C ALA A 129 28.74 -8.48 23.52
N SER A 130 29.35 -9.28 24.39
CA SER A 130 30.35 -8.92 25.39
C SER A 130 29.85 -8.67 26.81
N ALA A 131 29.81 -9.74 27.59
CA ALA A 131 30.48 -9.75 28.89
C ALA A 131 30.87 -11.19 29.28
N ASN A 132 32.16 -11.49 29.10
CA ASN A 132 32.97 -12.43 29.89
C ASN A 132 32.75 -13.96 29.74
N GLY A 133 33.67 -14.57 28.98
CA GLY A 133 34.56 -15.60 29.55
C GLY A 133 34.18 -17.08 29.40
N GLY A 134 34.89 -17.78 28.49
CA GLY A 134 35.50 -19.09 28.75
C GLY A 134 34.66 -20.36 28.54
N ALA A 135 35.13 -21.20 27.62
CA ALA A 135 34.87 -22.65 27.44
C ALA A 135 33.41 -23.02 27.10
N ASP A 136 33.07 -23.98 26.25
CA ASP A 136 33.76 -25.16 25.74
C ASP A 136 33.09 -25.54 24.40
N VAL A 137 33.84 -26.11 23.48
CA VAL A 137 33.34 -26.59 22.19
C VAL A 137 32.68 -27.94 22.41
N ALA A 138 31.36 -28.03 22.28
CA ALA A 138 30.68 -29.31 22.09
C ALA A 138 29.49 -29.17 21.14
N ALA A 139 29.77 -29.39 19.86
CA ALA A 139 28.74 -29.64 18.86
C ALA A 139 27.99 -30.94 19.23
N LYS A 140 26.67 -30.87 19.42
CA LYS A 140 25.81 -32.05 19.47
C LYS A 140 24.67 -31.91 18.46
N ARG A 141 24.88 -32.49 17.28
CA ARG A 141 23.80 -32.95 16.38
C ARG A 141 23.23 -34.25 16.96
N VAL A 142 21.92 -34.32 17.18
CA VAL A 142 21.01 -35.50 17.06
C VAL A 142 19.59 -34.92 17.20
N GLY A 143 18.56 -35.19 16.40
CA GLY A 143 18.31 -36.05 15.24
C GLY A 143 16.89 -35.77 14.76
#